data_AF-A0A6V8EWJ5-F1
#
_entry.id   AF-A0A6V8EWJ5-F1
#
_cell.length_a   1.000
_cell.length_b   1.000
_cell.length_c   1.000
_cell.angle_alpha   90.00
_cell.angle_beta   90.00
_cell.angle_gamma   90.00
#
_symmetry.space_group_name_H-M   'P 1'
#
loop_
_entity.id
_entity.type
_entity.pdbx_description
1 polymer ?
#
loop_
_entity_poly.entity_id
_entity_poly.type
_entity_poly.pdbx_seq_one_letter_code
_entity_poly.pdbx_strand_id
1 'polypeptide(L)'
;MKHKPMPIAVAISGLLYWGLLVYWVRDDLQAGFDTAGGEAAIFGLIFSVVYVAYVMACLMIDMPEGLKTMPVVGRYGKLLAWLAMLGLSAWYVRPSAWGGYEEGVGFFLVGICLLGFGAAAIITCFMWGGDDSSRLYALHRFVDVYPTITKPERHVRFNEKMWTTTFVLIIYFAMTNVMLYGLSGQALDLFSGFRSIMAGASGTIMHLGIGPIVTGSIIMQLFAGAKIIRLDLSNSEDKAMYQGVQKLLVLIMIPIESIPQTYGFLDPQEFLIDSYGLGWANFVIVAQLFAGSYLVFLLDELGEQVGYWFRYFVVHRCWCCPVDLCRYALTTPNNCRFGVLCAEPASRYTSNDFLHVQDSDEWRNDIAQWIRNDSVG
;
A
#
# COMPACT_ATOMS: atom_id res chain seq x y z
N MET A 1 -18.50 2.73 -27.60
CA MET A 1 -17.47 2.17 -28.51
C MET A 1 -16.93 0.95 -27.79
N LYS A 2 -17.31 -0.25 -28.24
CA LYS A 2 -16.92 -1.49 -27.57
C LYS A 2 -15.40 -1.61 -27.45
N HIS A 3 -14.90 -1.72 -26.23
CA HIS A 3 -13.47 -1.92 -26.01
C HIS A 3 -13.08 -3.31 -26.51
N LYS A 4 -12.03 -3.39 -27.33
CA LYS A 4 -11.42 -4.66 -27.73
C LYS A 4 -10.35 -5.06 -26.71
N PRO A 5 -10.23 -6.35 -26.38
CA PRO A 5 -9.15 -6.84 -25.54
C PRO A 5 -7.80 -6.52 -26.21
N MET A 6 -6.80 -6.17 -25.41
CA MET A 6 -5.44 -5.91 -25.89
C MET A 6 -4.54 -7.10 -25.57
N PRO A 7 -4.41 -8.08 -26.48
CA PRO A 7 -3.64 -9.30 -26.21
C PRO A 7 -2.15 -9.01 -25.92
N ILE A 8 -1.59 -7.96 -26.54
CA ILE A 8 -0.19 -7.55 -26.31
C ILE A 8 0.02 -7.10 -24.86
N ALA A 9 -0.87 -6.28 -24.31
CA ALA A 9 -0.73 -5.80 -22.94
C ALA A 9 -0.91 -6.93 -21.92
N VAL A 10 -1.85 -7.86 -22.18
CA VAL A 10 -2.02 -9.08 -21.38
C VAL A 10 -0.76 -9.94 -21.38
N ALA A 11 -0.15 -10.13 -22.55
CA ALA A 11 1.08 -10.90 -22.68
C ALA A 11 2.24 -10.23 -21.93
N ILE A 12 2.39 -8.91 -22.05
CA ILE A 12 3.46 -8.16 -21.36
C ILE A 12 3.27 -8.21 -19.84
N SER A 13 2.06 -7.97 -19.33
CA SER A 13 1.81 -8.00 -17.88
C SER A 13 1.99 -9.41 -17.30
N GLY A 14 1.58 -10.44 -18.03
CA GLY A 14 1.85 -11.83 -17.67
C GLY A 14 3.35 -12.13 -17.65
N LEU A 15 4.07 -11.82 -18.73
CA LEU A 15 5.52 -12.05 -18.81
C LEU A 15 6.30 -11.31 -17.73
N LEU A 16 5.88 -10.08 -17.38
CA LEU A 16 6.50 -9.32 -16.31
C LEU A 16 6.28 -9.99 -14.94
N TYR A 17 5.05 -10.43 -14.66
CA TYR A 17 4.73 -11.10 -13.39
C TYR A 17 5.45 -12.46 -13.26
N TRP A 18 5.29 -13.35 -14.24
CA TRP A 18 5.95 -14.67 -14.19
C TRP A 18 7.47 -14.56 -14.33
N GLY A 19 7.97 -13.60 -15.11
CA GLY A 19 9.40 -13.31 -15.21
C GLY A 19 9.99 -12.85 -13.87
N LEU A 20 9.28 -12.02 -13.11
CA LEU A 20 9.66 -11.62 -11.76
C LEU A 20 9.68 -12.82 -10.80
N LEU A 21 8.67 -13.70 -10.85
CA LEU A 21 8.63 -14.90 -10.00
C LEU A 21 9.79 -15.86 -10.31
N VAL A 22 10.07 -16.10 -11.60
CA VAL A 22 11.19 -16.94 -12.03
C VAL A 22 12.52 -16.31 -11.63
N TYR A 23 12.64 -14.98 -11.69
CA TYR A 23 13.84 -14.28 -11.22
C TYR A 23 14.02 -14.44 -9.71
N TRP A 24 12.95 -14.31 -8.92
CA TRP A 24 13.00 -14.46 -7.47
C TRP A 24 13.51 -15.86 -7.08
N VAL A 25 12.99 -16.92 -7.70
CA VAL A 25 13.34 -18.31 -7.35
C VAL A 25 14.45 -18.88 -8.23
N ARG A 26 15.22 -18.01 -8.88
CA ARG A 26 16.24 -18.44 -9.84
C ARG A 26 17.28 -19.36 -9.21
N ASP A 27 17.73 -19.07 -8.00
CA ASP A 27 18.80 -19.81 -7.35
C ASP A 27 18.33 -21.22 -6.97
N ASP A 28 17.13 -21.35 -6.40
CA ASP A 28 16.51 -22.65 -6.08
C ASP A 28 16.21 -23.47 -7.34
N LEU A 29 15.82 -22.81 -8.44
CA LEU A 29 15.58 -23.47 -9.73
C LEU A 29 16.89 -23.98 -10.35
N GLN A 30 18.00 -23.26 -10.14
CA GLN A 30 19.33 -23.66 -10.61
C GLN A 30 19.95 -24.77 -9.75
N ALA A 31 19.60 -24.85 -8.46
CA ALA A 31 20.02 -25.92 -7.56
C ALA A 31 19.49 -27.31 -7.96
N GLY A 32 18.41 -27.36 -8.75
CA GLY A 32 17.87 -28.59 -9.34
C GLY A 32 16.79 -29.26 -8.50
N PHE A 33 16.06 -30.18 -9.14
CA PHE A 33 14.87 -30.84 -8.60
C PHE A 33 15.16 -31.81 -7.45
N ASP A 34 16.42 -32.24 -7.28
CA ASP A 34 16.81 -33.14 -6.20
C ASP A 34 16.85 -32.42 -4.83
N THR A 35 16.70 -31.10 -4.82
CA THR A 35 16.66 -30.28 -3.62
C THR A 35 15.22 -29.91 -3.25
N ALA A 36 14.93 -29.84 -1.95
CA ALA A 36 13.62 -29.42 -1.45
C ALA A 36 13.22 -28.01 -1.94
N GLY A 37 14.21 -27.12 -2.13
CA GLY A 37 14.01 -25.79 -2.70
C GLY A 37 13.61 -25.82 -4.17
N GLY A 38 14.26 -26.65 -4.99
CA GLY A 38 13.90 -26.84 -6.39
C GLY A 38 12.48 -27.38 -6.57
N GLU A 39 12.07 -28.38 -5.80
CA GLU A 39 10.69 -28.89 -5.83
C GLU A 39 9.67 -27.81 -5.44
N ALA A 40 9.96 -27.05 -4.37
CA ALA A 40 9.10 -25.96 -3.90
C ALA A 40 8.98 -24.81 -4.90
N ALA A 41 10.07 -24.46 -5.57
CA ALA A 41 10.11 -23.45 -6.63
C ALA A 41 9.12 -23.76 -7.75
N ILE A 42 9.16 -25.00 -8.24
CA ILE A 42 8.37 -25.44 -9.38
C ILE A 42 6.92 -25.62 -8.99
N PHE A 43 6.67 -26.21 -7.82
CA PHE A 43 5.32 -26.29 -7.27
C PHE A 43 4.70 -24.89 -7.15
N GLY A 44 5.45 -23.91 -6.62
CA GLY A 44 4.96 -22.54 -6.52
C GLY A 44 4.75 -21.86 -7.87
N LEU A 45 5.63 -22.07 -8.86
CA LEU A 45 5.41 -21.55 -10.22
C LEU A 45 4.12 -22.12 -10.85
N ILE A 46 3.88 -23.43 -10.73
CA ILE A 46 2.64 -24.07 -11.21
C ILE A 46 1.43 -23.53 -10.45
N PHE A 47 1.53 -23.43 -9.12
CA PHE A 47 0.49 -22.90 -8.25
C PHE A 47 0.15 -21.45 -8.61
N SER A 48 1.13 -20.63 -8.99
CA SER A 48 0.92 -19.25 -9.43
C SER A 48 0.01 -19.15 -10.66
N VAL A 49 0.17 -20.05 -11.63
CA VAL A 49 -0.67 -20.09 -12.83
C VAL A 49 -2.11 -20.45 -12.46
N VAL A 50 -2.28 -21.45 -11.60
CA VAL A 50 -3.60 -21.86 -11.10
C VAL A 50 -4.26 -20.74 -10.30
N TYR A 51 -3.50 -20.06 -9.44
CA TYR A 51 -4.00 -18.96 -8.60
C TYR A 51 -4.42 -17.76 -9.43
N VAL A 52 -3.58 -17.30 -10.37
CA VAL A 52 -3.93 -16.20 -11.27
C VAL A 52 -5.14 -16.56 -12.13
N ALA A 53 -5.21 -17.79 -12.67
CA ALA A 53 -6.37 -18.27 -13.42
C ALA A 53 -7.65 -18.27 -12.57
N TYR A 54 -7.56 -18.70 -11.32
CA TYR A 54 -8.68 -18.69 -10.38
C TYR A 54 -9.16 -17.27 -10.04
N VAL A 55 -8.24 -16.34 -9.77
CA VAL A 55 -8.59 -14.94 -9.49
C VAL A 55 -9.20 -14.27 -10.72
N MET A 56 -8.65 -14.51 -11.91
CA MET A 56 -9.25 -14.04 -13.17
C MET A 56 -10.66 -14.60 -13.38
N ALA A 57 -10.86 -15.89 -13.12
CA ALA A 57 -12.19 -16.51 -13.20
C ALA A 57 -13.16 -15.88 -12.18
N CYS A 58 -12.70 -15.57 -10.97
CA CYS A 58 -13.52 -14.89 -9.96
C CYS A 58 -13.99 -13.49 -10.43
N LEU A 59 -13.15 -12.80 -11.20
CA LEU A 59 -13.40 -11.46 -11.74
C LEU A 59 -14.30 -11.46 -12.98
N MET A 60 -14.18 -12.46 -13.85
CA MET A 60 -14.89 -12.47 -15.14
C MET A 60 -16.15 -13.33 -15.18
N ILE A 61 -16.22 -14.39 -14.37
CA ILE A 61 -17.29 -15.38 -14.44
C ILE A 61 -18.26 -15.17 -13.28
N ASP A 62 -19.54 -14.94 -13.59
CA ASP A 62 -20.59 -14.95 -12.59
C ASP A 62 -20.88 -16.38 -12.08
N MET A 63 -21.21 -16.51 -10.79
CA MET A 63 -21.56 -17.82 -10.25
C MET A 63 -22.86 -18.33 -10.89
N PRO A 64 -22.92 -19.61 -11.34
CA PRO A 64 -24.12 -20.18 -11.90
C PRO A 64 -25.29 -20.13 -10.91
N GLU A 65 -26.51 -19.92 -11.42
CA GLU A 65 -27.71 -19.71 -10.58
C GLU A 65 -27.97 -20.87 -9.61
N GLY A 66 -27.59 -22.10 -9.96
CA GLY A 66 -27.72 -23.27 -9.09
C GLY A 66 -26.85 -23.23 -7.83
N LEU A 67 -25.65 -22.62 -7.88
CA LEU A 67 -24.74 -22.51 -6.74
C LEU A 67 -25.13 -21.39 -5.77
N LYS A 68 -25.89 -20.38 -6.22
CA LYS A 68 -26.38 -19.27 -5.37
C LYS A 68 -27.41 -19.69 -4.33
N THR A 69 -28.03 -20.86 -4.48
CA THR A 69 -29.10 -21.37 -3.60
C THR A 69 -28.58 -22.09 -2.35
N MET A 70 -27.29 -22.45 -2.30
CA MET A 70 -26.69 -23.08 -1.11
C MET A 70 -26.24 -22.01 -0.10
N PRO A 71 -26.67 -22.09 1.18
CA PRO A 71 -26.54 -20.99 2.14
C PRO A 71 -25.10 -20.57 2.46
N VAL A 72 -24.12 -21.48 2.33
CA VAL A 72 -22.71 -21.21 2.65
C VAL A 72 -21.85 -21.14 1.39
N VAL A 73 -21.98 -22.12 0.49
CA VAL A 73 -21.17 -22.23 -0.73
C VAL A 73 -21.57 -21.17 -1.77
N GLY A 74 -22.84 -20.73 -1.79
CA GLY A 74 -23.31 -19.77 -2.79
C GLY A 74 -22.89 -18.33 -2.53
N ARG A 75 -22.89 -17.89 -1.27
CA ARG A 75 -22.52 -16.51 -0.90
C ARG A 75 -21.01 -16.34 -0.75
N TYR A 76 -20.35 -17.31 -0.14
CA TYR A 76 -18.91 -17.22 0.19
C TYR A 76 -18.04 -18.16 -0.65
N GLY A 77 -18.57 -18.91 -1.62
CA GLY A 77 -17.80 -19.92 -2.36
C GLY A 77 -16.52 -19.38 -3.00
N LYS A 78 -16.58 -18.23 -3.67
CA LYS A 78 -15.40 -17.57 -4.25
C LYS A 78 -14.38 -17.15 -3.19
N LEU A 79 -14.85 -16.66 -2.04
CA LEU A 79 -13.98 -16.28 -0.93
C LEU A 79 -13.38 -17.52 -0.24
N LEU A 80 -14.16 -18.57 -0.01
CA LEU A 80 -13.72 -19.81 0.63
C LEU A 80 -12.70 -20.56 -0.23
N ALA A 81 -12.91 -20.63 -1.54
CA ALA A 81 -11.92 -21.23 -2.44
C ALA A 81 -10.65 -20.37 -2.52
N TRP A 82 -10.76 -19.03 -2.48
CA TRP A 82 -9.59 -18.16 -2.34
C TRP A 82 -8.84 -18.40 -1.01
N LEU A 83 -9.56 -18.45 0.11
CA LEU A 83 -9.01 -18.78 1.43
C LEU A 83 -8.41 -20.20 1.49
N ALA A 84 -8.97 -21.16 0.76
CA ALA A 84 -8.42 -22.51 0.66
C ALA A 84 -7.08 -22.51 -0.10
N MET A 85 -6.94 -21.69 -1.15
CA MET A 85 -5.67 -21.50 -1.84
C MET A 85 -4.64 -20.82 -0.92
N LEU A 86 -5.03 -19.81 -0.15
CA LEU A 86 -4.17 -19.21 0.87
C LEU A 86 -3.80 -20.20 1.98
N GLY A 87 -4.75 -21.04 2.39
CA GLY A 87 -4.54 -22.09 3.39
C GLY A 87 -3.57 -23.16 2.89
N LEU A 88 -3.69 -23.55 1.62
CA LEU A 88 -2.77 -24.48 0.97
C LEU A 88 -1.35 -23.90 0.90
N SER A 89 -1.22 -22.63 0.50
CA SER A 89 0.09 -21.97 0.44
C SER A 89 0.71 -21.81 1.83
N ALA A 90 -0.06 -21.40 2.83
CA ALA A 90 0.39 -21.34 4.22
C ALA A 90 0.77 -22.71 4.79
N TRP A 91 0.03 -23.76 4.44
CA TRP A 91 0.31 -25.13 4.88
C TRP A 91 1.58 -25.69 4.25
N TYR A 92 1.81 -25.42 2.96
CA TYR A 92 3.02 -25.84 2.25
C TYR A 92 4.30 -25.23 2.85
N VAL A 93 4.17 -24.00 3.35
CA VAL A 93 5.28 -23.18 3.83
C VAL A 93 5.36 -23.10 5.36
N ARG A 94 4.71 -24.05 6.05
CA ARG A 94 4.82 -24.22 7.50
C ARG A 94 6.28 -24.32 7.97
N PRO A 95 6.58 -23.97 9.23
CA PRO A 95 7.95 -24.06 9.77
C PRO A 95 8.59 -25.43 9.55
N SER A 96 9.90 -25.46 9.36
CA SER A 96 10.67 -26.69 9.06
C SER A 96 10.48 -27.77 10.12
N ALA A 97 10.28 -27.38 11.39
CA ALA A 97 9.92 -28.29 12.49
C ALA A 97 8.68 -29.17 12.21
N TRP A 98 7.78 -28.71 11.34
CA TRP A 98 6.55 -29.42 10.98
C TRP A 98 6.64 -30.01 9.57
N GLY A 99 7.84 -30.02 8.97
CA GLY A 99 8.13 -30.56 7.64
C GLY A 99 7.55 -29.70 6.50
N GLY A 100 7.71 -28.39 6.58
CA GLY A 100 7.41 -27.46 5.48
C GLY A 100 8.64 -26.69 4.99
N TYR A 101 8.48 -25.96 3.89
CA TYR A 101 9.57 -25.18 3.27
C TYR A 101 9.50 -23.71 3.74
N GLU A 102 10.12 -23.42 4.87
CA GLU A 102 10.03 -22.11 5.54
C GLU A 102 10.75 -20.97 4.81
N GLU A 103 11.73 -21.26 3.96
CA GLU A 103 12.41 -20.24 3.16
C GLU A 103 11.48 -19.68 2.07
N GLY A 104 10.48 -20.45 1.64
CA GLY A 104 9.51 -20.07 0.61
C GLY A 104 8.38 -19.15 1.06
N VAL A 105 8.35 -18.66 2.32
CA VAL A 105 7.19 -17.89 2.86
C VAL A 105 6.93 -16.65 2.01
N GLY A 106 7.99 -15.94 1.66
CA GLY A 106 7.93 -14.79 0.77
C GLY A 106 7.41 -15.15 -0.61
N PHE A 107 7.94 -16.22 -1.20
CA PHE A 107 7.55 -16.59 -2.54
C PHE A 107 6.05 -16.96 -2.63
N PHE A 108 5.55 -17.79 -1.72
CA PHE A 108 4.16 -18.26 -1.75
C PHE A 108 3.14 -17.23 -1.26
N LEU A 109 3.32 -16.68 -0.06
CA LEU A 109 2.31 -15.79 0.52
C LEU A 109 2.32 -14.41 -0.13
N VAL A 110 3.51 -13.95 -0.52
CA VAL A 110 3.71 -12.58 -0.95
C VAL A 110 3.86 -12.52 -2.47
N GLY A 111 4.73 -13.33 -3.08
CA GLY A 111 4.90 -13.40 -4.54
C GLY A 111 3.69 -13.99 -5.28
N ILE A 112 3.16 -15.11 -4.81
CA ILE A 112 2.02 -15.77 -5.48
C ILE A 112 0.71 -15.15 -5.02
N CYS A 113 0.41 -15.20 -3.72
CA CYS A 113 -0.92 -14.84 -3.26
C CYS A 113 -1.18 -13.33 -3.38
N LEU A 114 -0.22 -12.51 -2.97
CA LEU A 114 -0.41 -11.05 -2.93
C LEU A 114 -0.13 -10.40 -4.30
N LEU A 115 1.09 -10.55 -4.85
CA LEU A 115 1.42 -9.98 -6.16
C LEU A 115 0.60 -10.64 -7.28
N GLY A 116 0.26 -11.93 -7.18
CA GLY A 116 -0.60 -12.60 -8.16
C GLY A 116 -2.04 -12.08 -8.16
N PHE A 117 -2.55 -11.61 -7.02
CA PHE A 117 -3.85 -10.92 -6.99
C PHE A 117 -3.79 -9.60 -7.77
N GLY A 118 -2.74 -8.80 -7.55
CA GLY A 118 -2.52 -7.56 -8.30
C GLY A 118 -2.32 -7.79 -9.81
N ALA A 119 -1.52 -8.80 -10.17
CA ALA A 119 -1.29 -9.19 -11.56
C ALA A 119 -2.58 -9.66 -12.25
N ALA A 120 -3.38 -10.49 -11.57
CA ALA A 120 -4.68 -10.93 -12.08
C ALA A 120 -5.63 -9.73 -12.31
N ALA A 121 -5.70 -8.79 -11.35
CA ALA A 121 -6.51 -7.58 -11.50
C ALA A 121 -6.09 -6.76 -12.74
N ILE A 122 -4.79 -6.53 -12.93
CA ILE A 122 -4.25 -5.82 -14.11
C ILE A 122 -4.55 -6.56 -15.41
N ILE A 123 -4.37 -7.88 -15.45
CA ILE A 123 -4.65 -8.69 -16.63
C ILE A 123 -6.15 -8.62 -16.99
N THR A 124 -7.03 -8.69 -15.99
CA THR A 124 -8.49 -8.57 -16.24
C THR A 124 -8.88 -7.19 -16.76
N CYS A 125 -8.25 -6.10 -16.29
CA CYS A 125 -8.44 -4.76 -16.86
C CYS A 125 -8.12 -4.70 -18.36
N PHE A 126 -7.04 -5.36 -18.79
CA PHE A 126 -6.62 -5.35 -20.19
C PHE A 126 -7.41 -6.33 -21.08
N MET A 127 -7.97 -7.37 -20.47
CA MET A 127 -8.80 -8.37 -21.14
C MET A 127 -10.27 -7.96 -21.24
N TRP A 128 -10.70 -6.94 -20.47
CA TRP A 128 -12.08 -6.46 -20.48
C TRP A 128 -12.53 -5.95 -21.85
N GLY A 129 -13.71 -6.40 -22.28
CA GLY A 129 -14.33 -6.06 -23.56
C GLY A 129 -15.81 -5.72 -23.43
N GLY A 130 -16.11 -4.61 -22.73
CA GLY A 130 -17.47 -4.08 -22.54
C GLY A 130 -17.80 -2.85 -23.39
N ASP A 131 -19.04 -2.39 -23.29
CA ASP A 131 -19.53 -1.13 -23.88
C ASP A 131 -19.43 0.07 -22.92
N ASP A 132 -19.01 -0.15 -21.66
CA ASP A 132 -18.85 0.89 -20.65
C ASP A 132 -17.74 1.89 -20.99
N SER A 133 -17.81 3.08 -20.39
CA SER A 133 -16.95 4.24 -20.69
C SER A 133 -15.45 3.95 -20.52
N SER A 134 -15.08 2.99 -19.65
CA SER A 134 -13.69 2.74 -19.29
C SER A 134 -13.37 1.28 -18.95
N ARG A 135 -12.13 0.86 -19.24
CA ARG A 135 -11.57 -0.46 -18.90
C ARG A 135 -11.52 -0.76 -17.40
N LEU A 136 -11.62 0.29 -16.58
CA LEU A 136 -11.62 0.22 -15.12
C LEU A 136 -12.87 -0.46 -14.55
N TYR A 137 -13.97 -0.51 -15.32
CA TYR A 137 -15.19 -1.22 -14.92
C TYR A 137 -14.98 -2.72 -14.69
N ALA A 138 -13.90 -3.30 -15.22
CA ALA A 138 -13.48 -4.67 -14.89
C ALA A 138 -13.30 -4.88 -13.37
N LEU A 139 -12.97 -3.82 -12.62
CA LEU A 139 -12.74 -3.84 -11.17
C LEU A 139 -13.95 -3.41 -10.35
N HIS A 140 -15.09 -3.10 -10.98
CA HIS A 140 -16.30 -2.62 -10.30
C HIS A 140 -16.70 -3.53 -9.13
N ARG A 141 -16.55 -4.84 -9.30
CA ARG A 141 -16.88 -5.84 -8.26
C ARG A 141 -16.03 -5.73 -6.99
N PHE A 142 -14.77 -5.29 -7.09
CA PHE A 142 -13.93 -5.03 -5.92
C PHE A 142 -14.18 -3.64 -5.33
N VAL A 143 -14.44 -2.66 -6.21
CA VAL A 143 -14.75 -1.28 -5.80
C VAL A 143 -16.02 -1.23 -4.93
N ASP A 144 -17.07 -1.97 -5.30
CA ASP A 144 -18.34 -1.98 -4.54
C ASP A 144 -18.25 -2.64 -3.17
N VAL A 145 -17.37 -3.64 -3.04
CA VAL A 145 -17.20 -4.40 -1.80
C VAL A 145 -16.31 -3.64 -0.82
N TYR A 146 -15.47 -2.74 -1.32
CA TYR A 146 -14.53 -2.02 -0.49
C TYR A 146 -15.27 -1.02 0.43
N PRO A 147 -15.14 -1.15 1.76
CA PRO A 147 -15.80 -0.24 2.68
C PRO A 147 -15.19 1.16 2.50
N THR A 148 -15.99 2.08 1.98
CA THR A 148 -15.64 3.50 1.90
C THR A 148 -16.22 4.20 3.11
N ILE A 149 -15.41 5.02 3.78
CA ILE A 149 -15.90 5.86 4.87
C ILE A 149 -16.91 6.83 4.24
N THR A 150 -18.13 6.88 4.76
CA THR A 150 -19.18 7.75 4.22
C THR A 150 -18.99 9.16 4.74
N LYS A 151 -19.02 10.16 3.85
CA LYS A 151 -18.98 11.57 4.25
C LYS A 151 -20.16 11.87 5.18
N PRO A 152 -19.95 12.62 6.28
CA PRO A 152 -21.04 12.96 7.18
C PRO A 152 -22.07 13.85 6.47
N GLU A 153 -23.35 13.46 6.53
CA GLU A 153 -24.48 14.22 5.94
C GLU A 153 -24.77 15.53 6.69
N ARG A 154 -24.26 15.66 7.93
CA ARG A 154 -24.40 16.84 8.79
C ARG A 154 -23.17 17.74 8.68
N HIS A 155 -23.38 19.05 8.65
CA HIS A 155 -22.31 20.02 8.88
C HIS A 155 -21.61 19.73 10.22
N VAL A 156 -20.37 19.23 10.14
CA VAL A 156 -19.56 18.88 11.31
C VAL A 156 -19.19 20.15 12.06
N ARG A 157 -19.44 20.17 13.38
CA ARG A 157 -19.11 21.31 14.25
C ARG A 157 -17.60 21.51 14.30
N PHE A 158 -17.15 22.76 14.42
CA PHE A 158 -15.72 23.10 14.43
C PHE A 158 -14.92 22.31 15.49
N ASN A 159 -15.46 22.16 16.69
CA ASN A 159 -14.80 21.41 17.77
C ASN A 159 -14.63 19.92 17.45
N GLU A 160 -15.59 19.31 16.75
CA GLU A 160 -15.50 17.90 16.33
C GLU A 160 -14.38 17.73 15.29
N LYS A 161 -14.21 18.70 14.37
CA LYS A 161 -13.11 18.71 13.39
C LYS A 161 -11.74 18.85 14.06
N MET A 162 -11.64 19.75 15.05
CA MET A 162 -10.38 19.97 15.78
C MET A 162 -9.99 18.74 16.60
N TRP A 163 -10.92 18.15 17.36
CA TRP A 163 -10.66 16.94 18.14
C TRP A 163 -10.27 15.73 17.28
N THR A 164 -10.94 15.54 16.14
CA THR A 164 -10.60 14.47 15.20
C THR A 164 -9.18 14.66 14.64
N THR A 165 -8.84 15.88 14.25
CA THR A 165 -7.50 16.21 13.74
C THR A 165 -6.43 15.96 14.80
N THR A 166 -6.63 16.43 16.04
CA THR A 166 -5.70 16.18 17.16
C THR A 166 -5.54 14.69 17.45
N PHE A 167 -6.63 13.91 17.41
CA PHE A 167 -6.59 12.48 17.65
C PHE A 167 -5.77 11.73 16.59
N VAL A 168 -6.00 12.01 15.30
CA VAL A 168 -5.22 11.40 14.21
C VAL A 168 -3.74 11.73 14.36
N LEU A 169 -3.42 12.96 14.74
CA LEU A 169 -2.05 13.38 14.97
C LEU A 169 -1.34 12.63 16.10
N ILE A 170 -2.04 12.38 17.21
CA ILE A 170 -1.48 11.61 18.32
C ILE A 170 -1.15 10.19 17.87
N ILE A 171 -2.04 9.56 17.10
CA ILE A 171 -1.79 8.22 16.55
C ILE A 171 -0.60 8.24 15.59
N TYR A 172 -0.55 9.23 14.68
CA TYR A 172 0.57 9.39 13.74
C TYR A 172 1.91 9.54 14.48
N PHE A 173 1.94 10.36 15.53
CA PHE A 173 3.13 10.54 16.35
C PHE A 173 3.51 9.26 17.10
N ALA A 174 2.54 8.54 17.67
CA ALA A 174 2.80 7.28 18.34
C ALA A 174 3.42 6.25 17.38
N MET A 175 2.88 6.10 16.16
CA MET A 175 3.40 5.14 15.17
C MET A 175 4.81 5.46 14.71
N THR A 176 5.18 6.74 14.58
CA THR A 176 6.54 7.15 14.22
C THR A 176 7.56 6.84 15.32
N ASN A 177 7.14 6.65 16.58
CA ASN A 177 8.04 6.33 17.70
C ASN A 177 8.11 4.83 18.02
N VAL A 178 7.20 4.01 17.48
CA VAL A 178 7.20 2.56 17.71
C VAL A 178 8.06 1.88 16.65
N MET A 179 9.18 1.28 17.08
CA MET A 179 10.07 0.49 16.22
C MET A 179 9.45 -0.87 15.89
N LEU A 180 9.76 -1.38 14.70
CA LEU A 180 9.33 -2.69 14.23
C LEU A 180 9.93 -3.79 15.11
N TYR A 181 9.08 -4.72 15.52
CA TYR A 181 9.55 -5.93 16.19
C TYR A 181 10.23 -6.83 15.17
N GLY A 182 11.42 -7.34 15.49
CA GLY A 182 12.13 -8.24 14.57
C GLY A 182 13.30 -7.63 13.85
N LEU A 183 13.49 -6.31 13.87
CA LEU A 183 14.49 -5.64 13.04
C LEU A 183 15.87 -5.63 13.69
N SER A 184 16.91 -6.00 12.93
CA SER A 184 18.30 -5.72 13.34
C SER A 184 18.56 -4.20 13.26
N GLY A 185 19.24 -3.64 14.26
CA GLY A 185 19.49 -2.19 14.36
C GLY A 185 20.40 -1.59 13.28
N GLN A 186 20.68 -2.32 12.19
CA GLN A 186 21.55 -1.94 11.08
C GLN A 186 20.78 -1.70 9.77
N ALA A 187 19.51 -1.32 9.82
CA ALA A 187 18.76 -0.98 8.61
C ALA A 187 19.43 0.20 7.88
N LEU A 188 20.02 -0.08 6.72
CA LEU A 188 20.60 0.94 5.84
C LEU A 188 19.49 1.84 5.32
N ASP A 189 19.55 3.13 5.68
CA ASP A 189 18.60 4.13 5.20
C ASP A 189 18.99 4.65 3.81
N LEU A 190 18.72 3.86 2.78
CA LEU A 190 19.02 4.21 1.39
C LEU A 190 18.20 5.42 0.88
N PHE A 191 17.11 5.77 1.56
CA PHE A 191 16.14 6.79 1.14
C PHE A 191 16.02 7.95 2.13
N SER A 192 17.07 8.24 2.90
CA SER A 192 17.06 9.30 3.93
C SER A 192 16.56 10.66 3.38
N GLY A 193 16.96 11.01 2.16
CA GLY A 193 16.53 12.26 1.48
C GLY A 193 15.06 12.28 1.07
N PHE A 194 14.42 11.13 0.84
CA PHE A 194 13.01 11.05 0.47
C PHE A 194 12.09 10.95 1.70
N ARG A 195 12.62 10.67 2.90
CA ARG A 195 11.81 10.52 4.12
C ARG A 195 11.13 11.79 4.58
N SER A 196 11.74 12.95 4.38
CA SER A 196 11.12 14.24 4.68
C SER A 196 9.87 14.48 3.84
N ILE A 197 9.85 14.00 2.60
CA ILE A 197 8.73 14.11 1.66
C ILE A 197 7.67 13.04 1.96
N MET A 198 8.11 11.80 2.20
CA MET A 198 7.23 10.65 2.45
C MET A 198 6.75 10.56 3.90
N ALA A 199 7.15 11.51 4.75
CA ALA A 199 6.73 11.57 6.15
C ALA A 199 6.99 10.28 6.95
N GLY A 200 8.01 9.51 6.55
CA GLY A 200 8.34 8.19 7.09
C GLY A 200 9.59 8.16 7.98
N ALA A 201 9.74 7.11 8.78
CA ALA A 201 10.88 6.94 9.71
C ALA A 201 11.47 5.51 9.66
N SER A 202 12.82 5.39 9.65
CA SER A 202 13.53 4.10 9.58
C SER A 202 13.11 3.15 10.67
N GLY A 203 12.87 1.89 10.31
CA GLY A 203 12.67 0.83 11.29
C GLY A 203 11.47 1.04 12.21
N THR A 204 10.52 1.90 11.85
CA THR A 204 9.26 2.13 12.58
C THR A 204 8.08 1.58 11.81
N ILE A 205 6.91 1.54 12.44
CA ILE A 205 5.65 1.20 11.75
C ILE A 205 5.39 2.15 10.56
N MET A 206 5.90 3.38 10.62
CA MET A 206 5.82 4.40 9.57
C MET A 206 6.95 4.31 8.53
N HIS A 207 7.59 3.15 8.35
CA HIS A 207 8.72 3.02 7.44
C HIS A 207 8.40 3.45 6.00
N LEU A 208 7.27 2.97 5.45
CA LEU A 208 6.79 3.35 4.11
C LEU A 208 6.16 4.76 4.08
N GLY A 209 5.74 5.27 5.23
CA GLY A 209 5.09 6.57 5.36
C GLY A 209 3.83 6.70 4.49
N ILE A 210 3.66 7.87 3.87
CA ILE A 210 2.57 8.16 2.93
C ILE A 210 2.88 7.73 1.48
N GLY A 211 4.04 7.09 1.24
CA GLY A 211 4.56 6.74 -0.09
C GLY A 211 3.53 6.04 -0.98
N PRO A 212 2.96 4.90 -0.58
CA PRO A 212 1.98 4.17 -1.39
C PRO A 212 0.74 5.01 -1.77
N ILE A 213 0.30 5.90 -0.88
CA ILE A 213 -0.89 6.76 -1.08
C ILE A 213 -0.60 7.80 -2.17
N VAL A 214 0.53 8.49 -2.04
CA VAL A 214 0.93 9.55 -2.97
C VAL A 214 1.26 8.95 -4.33
N THR A 215 2.07 7.90 -4.37
CA THR A 215 2.46 7.22 -5.62
C THR A 215 1.23 6.71 -6.36
N GLY A 216 0.28 6.09 -5.64
CA GLY A 216 -0.93 5.60 -6.27
C GLY A 216 -1.84 6.71 -6.82
N SER A 217 -1.94 7.84 -6.11
CA SER A 217 -2.68 9.00 -6.58
C SER A 217 -2.07 9.63 -7.84
N ILE A 218 -0.73 9.72 -7.92
CA ILE A 218 -0.01 10.24 -9.09
C ILE A 218 -0.21 9.32 -10.30
N ILE A 219 -0.11 8.00 -10.13
CA ILE A 219 -0.32 7.04 -11.23
C ILE A 219 -1.73 7.21 -11.81
N MET A 220 -2.75 7.31 -10.96
CA MET A 220 -4.13 7.45 -11.41
C MET A 220 -4.37 8.82 -12.10
N GLN A 221 -3.78 9.89 -11.57
CA GLN A 221 -3.81 11.22 -12.19
C GLN A 221 -3.14 11.23 -13.57
N LEU A 222 -2.00 10.53 -13.72
CA LEU A 222 -1.31 10.41 -15.01
C LEU A 222 -2.15 9.63 -16.04
N PHE A 223 -2.86 8.56 -15.62
CA PHE A 223 -3.73 7.81 -16.51
C PHE A 223 -4.98 8.60 -16.96
N ALA A 224 -5.57 9.39 -16.06
CA ALA A 224 -6.65 10.30 -16.39
C ALA A 224 -6.18 11.47 -17.28
N GLY A 225 -5.03 12.07 -16.94
CA GLY A 225 -4.44 13.19 -17.69
C GLY A 225 -4.02 12.79 -19.11
N ALA A 226 -3.44 11.61 -19.28
CA ALA A 226 -3.05 11.06 -20.58
C ALA A 226 -4.24 10.57 -21.43
N LYS A 227 -5.48 10.64 -20.91
CA LYS A 227 -6.71 10.12 -21.55
C LYS A 227 -6.60 8.65 -21.99
N ILE A 228 -5.75 7.87 -21.32
CA ILE A 228 -5.62 6.41 -21.53
C ILE A 228 -6.89 5.70 -21.04
N ILE A 229 -7.45 6.20 -19.93
CA ILE A 229 -8.74 5.81 -19.36
C ILE A 229 -9.72 6.94 -19.64
N ARG A 230 -10.82 6.67 -20.35
CA ARG A 230 -11.83 7.67 -20.70
C ARG A 230 -12.89 7.74 -19.61
N LEU A 231 -12.53 8.32 -18.47
CA LEU A 231 -13.47 8.57 -17.39
C LEU A 231 -14.05 9.97 -17.52
N ASP A 232 -15.38 10.09 -17.39
CA ASP A 232 -16.02 11.40 -17.28
C ASP A 232 -16.16 11.79 -15.82
N LEU A 233 -15.26 12.64 -15.33
CA LEU A 233 -15.28 13.13 -13.94
C LEU A 233 -16.48 14.02 -13.61
N SER A 234 -17.28 14.41 -14.61
CA SER A 234 -18.55 15.11 -14.39
C SER A 234 -19.70 14.17 -13.98
N ASN A 235 -19.59 12.88 -14.30
CA ASN A 235 -20.55 11.86 -13.88
C ASN A 235 -20.20 11.35 -12.47
N SER A 236 -21.20 11.26 -11.59
CA SER A 236 -21.04 10.76 -10.22
C SER A 236 -20.58 9.31 -10.15
N GLU A 237 -20.99 8.47 -11.10
CA GLU A 237 -20.65 7.04 -11.13
C GLU A 237 -19.17 6.82 -11.50
N ASP A 238 -18.71 7.48 -12.56
CA ASP A 238 -17.31 7.46 -12.97
C ASP A 238 -16.41 8.07 -11.89
N LYS A 239 -16.85 9.14 -11.20
CA LYS A 239 -16.11 9.70 -10.06
C LYS A 239 -15.97 8.71 -8.90
N ALA A 240 -17.01 7.94 -8.59
CA ALA A 240 -16.95 6.91 -7.56
C ALA A 240 -15.98 5.78 -7.98
N MET A 241 -16.00 5.38 -9.25
CA MET A 241 -15.05 4.40 -9.81
C MET A 241 -13.60 4.89 -9.72
N TYR A 242 -13.34 6.16 -10.07
CA TYR A 242 -12.02 6.78 -9.95
C TYR A 242 -11.48 6.68 -8.52
N GLN A 243 -12.31 7.08 -7.55
CA GLN A 243 -11.94 7.08 -6.13
C GLN A 243 -11.73 5.66 -5.59
N GLY A 244 -12.61 4.72 -5.95
CA GLY A 244 -12.48 3.32 -5.54
C GLY A 244 -11.21 2.66 -6.08
N VAL A 245 -10.88 2.91 -7.35
CA VAL A 245 -9.70 2.31 -7.98
C VAL A 245 -8.41 2.93 -7.46
N GLN A 246 -8.39 4.24 -7.19
CA GLN A 246 -7.25 4.88 -6.54
C GLN A 246 -6.93 4.19 -5.21
N LYS A 247 -7.94 3.92 -4.37
CA LYS A 247 -7.76 3.21 -3.09
C LYS A 247 -7.25 1.78 -3.28
N LEU A 248 -7.81 1.04 -4.23
CA LEU A 248 -7.36 -0.32 -4.53
C LEU A 248 -5.89 -0.32 -5.01
N LEU A 249 -5.51 0.68 -5.82
CA LEU A 249 -4.15 0.82 -6.31
C LEU A 249 -3.19 1.12 -5.16
N VAL A 250 -3.56 1.98 -4.20
CA VAL A 250 -2.78 2.20 -2.97
C VAL A 250 -2.59 0.90 -2.18
N LEU A 251 -3.66 0.12 -1.99
CA LEU A 251 -3.59 -1.16 -1.29
C LEU A 251 -2.63 -2.16 -1.97
N ILE A 252 -2.57 -2.14 -3.29
CA ILE A 252 -1.63 -2.96 -4.09
C ILE A 252 -0.20 -2.40 -4.06
N MET A 253 -0.03 -1.08 -3.90
CA MET A 253 1.31 -0.46 -3.82
C MET A 253 2.03 -0.74 -2.49
N ILE A 254 1.30 -0.82 -1.37
CA ILE A 254 1.87 -1.17 -0.05
C ILE A 254 2.76 -2.42 -0.10
N PRO A 255 2.29 -3.59 -0.56
CA PRO A 255 3.10 -4.79 -0.68
C PRO A 255 4.18 -4.63 -1.76
N ILE A 256 3.90 -4.01 -2.91
CA ILE A 256 4.90 -3.79 -3.96
C ILE A 256 6.12 -3.03 -3.41
N GLU A 257 5.93 -2.10 -2.48
CA GLU A 257 7.02 -1.35 -1.85
C GLU A 257 7.63 -2.06 -0.64
N SER A 258 6.83 -2.73 0.20
CA SER A 258 7.33 -3.34 1.45
C SER A 258 8.15 -4.60 1.21
N ILE A 259 7.89 -5.34 0.13
CA ILE A 259 8.57 -6.61 -0.19
C ILE A 259 10.03 -6.39 -0.57
N PRO A 260 10.38 -5.56 -1.56
CA PRO A 260 11.78 -5.37 -1.91
C PRO A 260 12.57 -4.74 -0.76
N GLN A 261 11.92 -3.94 0.10
CA GLN A 261 12.57 -3.35 1.28
C GLN A 261 12.91 -4.41 2.34
N THR A 262 12.01 -5.37 2.57
CA THR A 262 12.24 -6.46 3.55
C THR A 262 13.25 -7.50 3.09
N TYR A 263 13.20 -7.89 1.81
CA TYR A 263 14.18 -8.83 1.25
C TYR A 263 15.50 -8.19 0.82
N GLY A 264 15.54 -6.85 0.74
CA GLY A 264 16.72 -6.11 0.31
C GLY A 264 17.61 -5.61 1.45
N PHE A 265 17.02 -4.95 2.46
CA PHE A 265 17.81 -4.17 3.44
C PHE A 265 17.29 -4.24 4.90
N LEU A 266 16.11 -4.79 5.16
CA LEU A 266 15.57 -4.92 6.52
C LEU A 266 15.81 -6.33 7.05
N ASP A 267 17.04 -6.58 7.53
CA ASP A 267 17.41 -7.89 8.01
C ASP A 267 16.78 -8.20 9.38
N PRO A 268 16.17 -9.39 9.55
CA PRO A 268 15.63 -9.82 10.82
C PRO A 268 16.75 -10.07 11.83
N GLN A 269 16.45 -9.87 13.11
CA GLN A 269 17.37 -10.15 14.21
C GLN A 269 17.57 -11.65 14.44
N GLU A 270 18.78 -12.04 14.84
CA GLU A 270 19.21 -13.44 15.00
C GLU A 270 18.28 -14.25 15.90
N PHE A 271 17.73 -13.69 16.99
CA PHE A 271 16.84 -14.45 17.87
C PHE A 271 15.55 -14.87 17.17
N LEU A 272 15.04 -14.05 16.24
CA LEU A 272 13.78 -14.31 15.55
C LEU A 272 13.99 -15.38 14.48
N ILE A 273 15.16 -15.36 13.83
CA ILE A 273 15.61 -16.38 12.89
C ILE A 273 15.75 -17.73 13.59
N ASP A 274 16.39 -17.77 14.76
CA ASP A 274 16.62 -19.01 15.52
C ASP A 274 15.31 -19.66 16.00
N SER A 275 14.29 -18.85 16.31
CA SER A 275 13.01 -19.34 16.83
C SER A 275 12.00 -19.75 15.74
N TYR A 276 11.98 -19.07 14.59
CA TYR A 276 10.92 -19.20 13.59
C TYR A 276 11.41 -19.50 12.17
N GLY A 277 12.73 -19.46 11.92
CA GLY A 277 13.30 -19.55 10.58
C GLY A 277 13.27 -18.21 9.83
N LEU A 278 14.17 -18.07 8.84
CA LEU A 278 14.38 -16.80 8.12
C LEU A 278 13.11 -16.32 7.40
N GLY A 279 12.37 -17.20 6.74
CA GLY A 279 11.20 -16.80 5.97
C GLY A 279 10.02 -16.34 6.82
N TRP A 280 9.76 -16.98 7.97
CA TRP A 280 8.72 -16.53 8.91
C TRP A 280 9.12 -15.25 9.64
N ALA A 281 10.40 -15.10 9.97
CA ALA A 281 10.93 -13.85 10.52
C ALA A 281 10.68 -12.66 9.57
N ASN A 282 10.98 -12.84 8.28
CA ASN A 282 10.71 -11.84 7.23
C ASN A 282 9.21 -11.56 7.07
N PHE A 283 8.38 -12.60 7.08
CA PHE A 283 6.93 -12.45 6.97
C PHE A 283 6.34 -11.63 8.12
N VAL A 284 6.82 -11.80 9.36
CA VAL A 284 6.38 -11.00 10.51
C VAL A 284 6.72 -9.52 10.33
N ILE A 285 7.87 -9.19 9.74
CA ILE A 285 8.23 -7.80 9.44
C ILE A 285 7.34 -7.24 8.33
N VAL A 286 7.13 -7.99 7.24
CA VAL A 286 6.23 -7.59 6.13
C VAL A 286 4.81 -7.36 6.63
N ALA A 287 4.29 -8.24 7.48
CA ALA A 287 2.94 -8.13 8.04
C ALA A 287 2.78 -6.87 8.90
N GLN A 288 3.80 -6.51 9.69
CA GLN A 288 3.80 -5.27 10.48
C GLN A 288 3.84 -4.02 9.58
N LEU A 289 4.68 -4.02 8.54
CA LEU A 289 4.73 -2.93 7.57
C LEU A 289 3.40 -2.77 6.83
N PHE A 290 2.79 -3.88 6.41
CA PHE A 290 1.48 -3.88 5.76
C PHE A 290 0.40 -3.33 6.68
N ALA A 291 0.34 -3.81 7.93
CA ALA A 291 -0.62 -3.34 8.92
C ALA A 291 -0.42 -1.84 9.24
N GLY A 292 0.83 -1.39 9.36
CA GLY A 292 1.18 0.02 9.55
C GLY A 292 0.71 0.90 8.41
N SER A 293 1.10 0.58 7.18
CA SER A 293 0.68 1.33 5.99
C SER A 293 -0.83 1.30 5.76
N TYR A 294 -1.50 0.18 6.05
CA TYR A 294 -2.95 0.09 5.99
C TYR A 294 -3.62 1.01 7.02
N LEU A 295 -3.08 1.09 8.24
CA LEU A 295 -3.56 2.00 9.27
C LEU A 295 -3.38 3.47 8.83
N VAL A 296 -2.23 3.84 8.28
CA VAL A 296 -1.98 5.18 7.71
C VAL A 296 -2.96 5.51 6.61
N PHE A 297 -3.23 4.56 5.70
CA PHE A 297 -4.23 4.72 4.64
C PHE A 297 -5.64 5.00 5.22
N LEU A 298 -6.06 4.29 6.26
CA LEU A 298 -7.34 4.56 6.93
C LEU A 298 -7.38 5.92 7.62
N LEU A 299 -6.27 6.34 8.24
CA LEU A 299 -6.17 7.67 8.87
C LEU A 299 -6.21 8.80 7.84
N ASP A 300 -5.61 8.61 6.67
CA ASP A 300 -5.66 9.57 5.57
C ASP A 300 -7.09 9.73 5.05
N GLU A 301 -7.82 8.62 4.85
CA GLU A 301 -9.22 8.67 4.44
C GLU A 301 -10.12 9.34 5.50
N LEU A 302 -9.88 9.06 6.78
CA LEU A 302 -10.62 9.68 7.88
C LEU A 302 -10.31 11.19 7.96
N GLY A 303 -9.05 11.58 7.75
CA GLY A 303 -8.62 12.98 7.72
C GLY A 303 -9.26 13.76 6.57
N GLU A 304 -9.28 13.19 5.37
CA GLU A 304 -9.84 13.83 4.16
C GLU A 304 -11.34 14.16 4.32
N GLN A 305 -12.08 13.35 5.07
CA GLN A 305 -13.53 13.53 5.22
C GLN A 305 -13.92 14.54 6.29
N VAL A 306 -13.15 14.62 7.38
CA VAL A 306 -13.52 15.42 8.55
C VAL A 306 -12.84 16.79 8.55
N GLY A 307 -11.65 16.92 7.94
CA GLY A 307 -10.90 18.17 7.98
C GLY A 307 -9.91 18.32 6.84
N TYR A 308 -10.24 19.20 5.89
CA TYR A 308 -9.28 19.72 4.89
C TYR A 308 -7.96 20.21 5.53
N TRP A 309 -7.98 20.60 6.82
CA TRP A 309 -6.83 21.02 7.63
C TRP A 309 -5.79 19.92 7.94
N PHE A 310 -6.17 18.64 7.92
CA PHE A 310 -5.28 17.52 8.27
C PHE A 310 -4.13 17.37 7.26
N ARG A 311 -4.44 17.51 5.96
CA ARG A 311 -3.44 17.45 4.88
C ARG A 311 -2.40 18.56 4.99
N TYR A 312 -2.81 19.78 5.36
CA TYR A 312 -1.90 20.91 5.57
C TYR A 312 -1.04 20.77 6.84
N PHE A 313 -1.57 20.15 7.91
CA PHE A 313 -0.83 19.98 9.15
C PHE A 313 0.21 18.85 9.09
N VAL A 314 -0.06 17.76 8.36
CA VAL A 314 0.97 16.74 8.07
C VAL A 314 2.09 17.35 7.23
N VAL A 315 1.77 18.16 6.21
CA VAL A 315 2.78 18.87 5.40
C VAL A 315 3.60 19.85 6.24
N HIS A 316 2.99 20.60 7.17
CA HIS A 316 3.73 21.52 8.04
C HIS A 316 4.51 20.85 9.17
N ARG A 317 3.99 19.81 9.84
CA ARG A 317 4.69 19.16 10.96
C ARG A 317 5.63 18.03 10.56
N CYS A 318 5.42 17.30 9.47
CA CYS A 318 6.47 16.38 8.99
C CYS A 318 7.70 17.13 8.48
N TRP A 319 7.55 18.39 8.08
CA TRP A 319 8.67 19.26 7.76
C TRP A 319 9.26 19.97 8.99
N CYS A 320 8.45 20.42 9.96
CA CYS A 320 8.98 21.11 11.16
C CYS A 320 9.48 20.16 12.28
N CYS A 321 8.91 18.97 12.46
CA CYS A 321 9.23 18.12 13.62
C CYS A 321 10.70 17.63 13.65
N PRO A 322 11.35 17.26 12.53
CA PRO A 322 12.78 16.99 12.53
C PRO A 322 13.63 18.22 12.90
N VAL A 323 13.19 19.41 12.46
CA VAL A 323 13.93 20.67 12.61
C VAL A 323 13.82 21.22 14.03
N ASP A 324 12.65 21.15 14.65
CA ASP A 324 12.42 21.64 16.01
C ASP A 324 13.00 20.68 17.07
N LEU A 325 12.93 19.35 16.84
CA LEU A 325 13.54 18.38 17.75
C LEU A 325 15.08 18.43 17.70
N CYS A 326 15.70 18.61 16.51
CA CYS A 326 17.15 18.82 16.39
C CYS A 326 17.55 20.20 17.01
N ARG A 327 16.63 21.20 17.09
CA ARG A 327 16.83 22.47 17.81
C ARG A 327 16.74 22.35 19.34
N TYR A 328 15.90 21.47 19.88
CA TYR A 328 15.80 21.22 21.34
C TYR A 328 16.87 20.23 21.86
N ALA A 329 17.27 19.24 21.06
CA ALA A 329 18.26 18.21 21.45
C ALA A 329 19.70 18.74 21.59
N LEU A 330 20.01 19.94 21.07
CA LEU A 330 21.33 20.59 21.18
C LEU A 330 21.68 21.13 22.59
N THR A 331 20.85 20.88 23.61
CA THR A 331 21.06 21.41 24.98
C THR A 331 21.64 20.42 25.99
N THR A 332 21.95 19.17 25.62
CA THR A 332 22.60 18.20 26.53
C THR A 332 23.95 17.72 25.98
N PRO A 333 25.09 18.15 26.56
CA PRO A 333 26.39 17.60 26.21
C PRO A 333 26.53 16.25 26.91
N ASN A 334 26.92 15.23 26.14
CA ASN A 334 27.36 13.90 26.60
C ASN A 334 26.22 12.91 26.91
N ASN A 335 25.57 12.38 25.86
CA ASN A 335 25.53 10.92 25.54
C ASN A 335 24.47 10.59 24.44
N CYS A 336 24.34 11.41 23.40
CA CYS A 336 23.37 11.17 22.32
C CYS A 336 23.97 10.31 21.21
N ARG A 337 23.59 9.03 21.16
CA ARG A 337 23.80 8.10 20.03
C ARG A 337 22.86 8.39 18.85
N PHE A 338 22.54 9.68 18.62
CA PHE A 338 21.65 10.22 17.57
C PHE A 338 22.42 10.89 16.42
N GLY A 339 23.76 10.83 16.45
CA GLY A 339 24.66 11.65 15.64
C GLY A 339 24.81 11.31 14.15
N VAL A 340 23.95 10.48 13.54
CA VAL A 340 24.09 10.10 12.11
C VAL A 340 22.97 10.65 11.22
N LEU A 341 21.90 11.23 11.78
CA LEU A 341 20.77 11.77 10.99
C LEU A 341 20.80 13.29 10.72
N CYS A 342 21.65 14.07 11.41
CA CYS A 342 21.77 15.53 11.20
C CYS A 342 23.14 15.87 10.55
N ALA A 343 23.52 15.22 9.44
CA ALA A 343 24.77 15.49 8.71
C ALA A 343 24.53 16.09 7.32
N GLU A 344 23.85 17.24 7.24
CA GLU A 344 24.15 18.25 6.20
C GLU A 344 23.62 19.64 6.60
N PRO A 345 24.41 20.72 6.46
CA PRO A 345 24.06 22.02 7.01
C PRO A 345 22.95 22.71 6.21
N ALA A 346 21.89 23.07 6.93
CA ALA A 346 20.73 23.86 6.50
C ALA A 346 21.07 25.34 6.18
N SER A 347 22.06 25.59 5.32
CA SER A 347 22.48 26.96 4.96
C SER A 347 22.16 27.37 3.52
N ARG A 348 21.39 26.58 2.75
CA ARG A 348 21.24 26.85 1.30
C ARG A 348 19.82 26.82 0.72
N TYR A 349 18.77 26.98 1.52
CA TYR A 349 17.41 27.18 0.99
C TYR A 349 16.75 28.39 1.64
N THR A 350 16.79 29.52 0.93
CA THR A 350 15.93 30.67 1.18
C THR A 350 14.54 30.41 0.62
N SER A 351 13.52 30.91 1.31
CA SER A 351 12.07 30.67 1.13
C SER A 351 11.46 31.02 -0.24
N ASN A 352 12.24 31.36 -1.26
CA ASN A 352 11.73 31.98 -2.50
C ASN A 352 11.90 31.12 -3.77
N ASP A 353 12.45 29.91 -3.71
CA ASP A 353 12.86 29.17 -4.93
C ASP A 353 12.05 27.91 -5.27
N PHE A 354 10.88 27.66 -4.66
CA PHE A 354 10.05 26.50 -5.05
C PHE A 354 8.60 26.88 -5.36
N LEU A 355 8.30 26.86 -6.67
CA LEU A 355 7.01 26.69 -7.36
C LEU A 355 5.83 27.60 -6.91
N HIS A 356 5.48 28.53 -7.80
CA HIS A 356 4.18 29.21 -7.93
C HIS A 356 3.20 29.06 -6.76
N VAL A 357 3.40 29.91 -5.76
CA VAL A 357 2.44 30.27 -4.72
C VAL A 357 1.29 31.05 -5.38
N GLN A 358 0.33 30.35 -5.98
CA GLN A 358 -1.00 30.91 -6.29
C GLN A 358 -2.03 30.56 -5.20
N ASP A 359 -1.68 29.65 -4.29
CA ASP A 359 -2.59 29.06 -3.28
C ASP A 359 -2.55 29.82 -1.91
N SER A 360 -1.56 30.71 -1.66
CA SER A 360 -1.49 31.42 -0.37
C SER A 360 -2.48 32.58 -0.23
N ASP A 361 -2.87 33.18 -1.36
CA ASP A 361 -3.76 34.34 -1.37
C ASP A 361 -5.22 33.93 -1.28
N GLU A 362 -5.58 32.77 -1.86
CA GLU A 362 -6.90 32.15 -1.72
C GLU A 362 -7.12 31.73 -0.25
N TRP A 363 -6.10 31.19 0.40
CA TRP A 363 -6.08 30.83 1.83
C TRP A 363 -6.27 32.03 2.78
N ARG A 364 -5.57 33.14 2.53
CA ARG A 364 -5.74 34.37 3.32
C ARG A 364 -7.17 34.91 3.21
N ASN A 365 -7.75 34.80 2.02
CA ASN A 365 -9.11 35.26 1.77
C ASN A 365 -10.15 34.35 2.42
N ASP A 366 -9.97 33.03 2.39
CA ASP A 366 -10.85 32.05 3.04
C ASP A 366 -10.85 32.20 4.57
N ILE A 367 -9.68 32.40 5.19
CA ILE A 367 -9.59 32.67 6.63
C ILE A 367 -10.23 34.02 6.98
N ALA A 368 -9.99 35.05 6.17
CA ALA A 368 -10.58 36.38 6.40
C ALA A 368 -12.09 36.38 6.19
N GLN A 369 -12.63 35.60 5.24
CA GLN A 369 -14.07 35.40 5.08
C GLN A 369 -14.66 34.61 6.25
N TRP A 370 -13.93 33.62 6.77
CA TRP A 370 -14.38 32.79 7.89
C TRP A 370 -14.40 33.55 9.23
N ILE A 371 -13.38 34.35 9.55
CA ILE A 371 -13.39 35.23 10.74
C ILE A 371 -14.58 36.20 10.71
N ARG A 372 -14.95 36.71 9.52
CA ARG A 372 -16.11 37.60 9.37
C ARG A 372 -17.44 36.88 9.61
N ASN A 373 -17.56 35.61 9.19
CA ASN A 373 -18.81 34.86 9.35
C ASN A 373 -19.04 34.37 10.78
N ASP A 374 -17.99 34.08 11.56
CA ASP A 374 -18.11 33.69 12.97
C ASP A 374 -18.34 34.87 13.92
N SER A 375 -18.03 36.10 13.51
CA SER A 375 -18.32 37.31 14.31
C SER A 375 -19.79 37.74 14.33
N VAL A 376 -20.67 37.06 13.58
CA VAL A 376 -22.11 37.37 13.44
C VAL A 376 -23.01 36.20 13.89
N GLY A 377 -22.45 35.16 14.51
CA GLY A 377 -23.17 33.97 15.00
C GLY A 377 -23.50 34.00 16.48
#